data_AF-A0A4Y8Z672-F1
#
_entry.id   AF-A0A4Y8Z672-F1
#
_cell.length_a   1.000
_cell.length_b   1.000
_cell.length_c   1.000
_cell.angle_alpha   90.00
_cell.angle_beta   90.00
_cell.angle_gamma   90.00
#
_symmetry.space_group_name_H-M   'P 1'
#
loop_
_entity.id
_entity.type
_entity.pdbx_description
1 polymer ?
#
loop_
_entity_poly.entity_id
_entity_poly.type
_entity_poly.pdbx_seq_one_letter_code
_entity_poly.pdbx_strand_id
1 'polypeptide(L)'
;MRVDSKRSALRLGDEIHIRSRHLGVWFTLTSRITEYEPARYFVDEQVTGPFASMRHEHFFLARRGHTQMVDIMSVEFRGGRLGAAILDIPGKLYLRRVLCVRNAYIKKRAEAVRETRDP
;
A
#
# COMPACT_ATOMS: atom_id res chain seq x y z
N MET A 1 2.71 -9.31 -10.12
CA MET A 1 1.67 -8.46 -9.50
C MET A 1 0.89 -7.82 -10.64
N ARG A 2 -0.43 -7.95 -10.64
CA ARG A 2 -1.32 -7.22 -11.56
C ARG A 2 -2.13 -6.24 -10.73
N VAL A 3 -2.19 -5.00 -11.20
CA VAL A 3 -3.03 -3.94 -10.64
C VAL A 3 -4.02 -3.58 -11.72
N ASP A 4 -5.30 -3.70 -11.43
CA ASP A 4 -6.36 -3.19 -12.29
C ASP A 4 -6.84 -1.87 -11.69
N SER A 5 -6.55 -0.79 -12.42
CA SER A 5 -7.10 0.54 -12.15
C SER A 5 -7.63 1.08 -13.47
N LYS A 6 -8.91 1.48 -13.47
CA LYS A 6 -9.57 2.09 -14.63
C LYS A 6 -9.09 3.52 -14.92
N ARG A 7 -8.29 4.13 -14.02
CA ARG A 7 -7.89 5.54 -14.10
C ARG A 7 -6.43 5.76 -13.70
N SER A 8 -5.84 6.81 -14.26
CA SER A 8 -4.48 7.26 -13.94
C SER A 8 -4.39 8.15 -12.69
N ALA A 9 -5.49 8.78 -12.28
CA ALA A 9 -5.58 9.62 -11.08
C ALA A 9 -6.51 8.96 -10.05
N LEU A 10 -6.06 8.94 -8.80
CA LEU A 10 -6.84 8.44 -7.66
C LEU A 10 -7.92 9.44 -7.25
N ARG A 11 -9.07 8.91 -6.82
CA ARG A 11 -10.18 9.67 -6.25
C ARG A 11 -10.76 8.95 -5.05
N LEU A 12 -11.45 9.71 -4.20
CA LEU A 12 -12.25 9.15 -3.13
C LEU A 12 -13.27 8.15 -3.70
N GLY A 13 -13.34 6.95 -3.11
CA GLY A 13 -14.22 5.86 -3.52
C GLY A 13 -13.69 4.99 -4.66
N ASP A 14 -12.54 5.31 -5.27
CA ASP A 14 -11.95 4.43 -6.27
C ASP A 14 -11.55 3.09 -5.63
N GLU A 15 -11.79 1.99 -6.37
CA GLU A 15 -11.39 0.65 -5.97
C GLU A 15 -10.19 0.17 -6.79
N ILE A 16 -9.26 -0.48 -6.10
CA ILE A 16 -8.02 -1.01 -6.67
C ILE A 16 -8.01 -2.51 -6.43
N HIS A 17 -7.92 -3.27 -7.53
CA HIS A 17 -7.82 -4.72 -7.47
C HIS A 17 -6.39 -5.15 -7.71
N ILE A 18 -5.81 -5.82 -6.73
CA ILE A 18 -4.42 -6.28 -6.74
C ILE A 18 -4.41 -7.81 -6.67
N ARG A 19 -3.76 -8.43 -7.65
CA ARG A 19 -3.43 -9.85 -7.62
C ARG A 19 -1.93 -10.05 -7.60
N SER A 20 -1.43 -10.66 -6.53
CA SER A 20 0.00 -10.91 -6.29
C SER A 20 0.24 -12.33 -5.81
N ARG A 21 1.47 -12.81 -5.95
CA ARG A 21 1.89 -14.11 -5.43
C ARG A 21 2.82 -13.87 -4.24
N HIS A 22 2.47 -14.42 -3.09
CA HIS A 22 3.23 -14.30 -1.85
C HIS A 22 3.44 -15.70 -1.30
N LEU A 23 4.69 -16.05 -0.99
CA LEU A 23 5.05 -17.36 -0.40
C LEU A 23 4.44 -18.56 -1.15
N GLY A 24 4.41 -18.48 -2.49
CA GLY A 24 3.84 -19.54 -3.35
C GLY A 24 2.32 -19.48 -3.56
N VAL A 25 1.57 -18.75 -2.73
CA VAL A 25 0.10 -18.63 -2.77
C VAL A 25 -0.33 -17.36 -3.51
N TRP A 26 -1.46 -17.42 -4.22
CA TRP A 26 -2.07 -16.26 -4.87
C TRP A 26 -2.93 -15.48 -3.88
N PHE A 27 -2.69 -14.18 -3.80
CA PHE A 27 -3.44 -13.23 -3.01
C PHE A 27 -4.22 -12.32 -3.94
N THR A 28 -5.52 -12.18 -3.67
CA THR A 28 -6.38 -11.20 -4.31
C THR A 28 -6.85 -10.23 -3.24
N LEU A 29 -6.57 -8.95 -3.44
CA LEU A 29 -6.93 -7.86 -2.55
C LEU A 29 -7.71 -6.83 -3.37
N THR A 30 -8.88 -6.44 -2.88
CA THR A 30 -9.60 -5.26 -3.34
C THR A 30 -9.54 -4.24 -2.22
N SER A 31 -8.93 -3.09 -2.47
CA SER A 31 -8.99 -1.94 -1.56
C SER A 31 -9.76 -0.79 -2.17
N ARG A 32 -10.32 0.08 -1.32
CA ARG A 32 -11.04 1.29 -1.70
C ARG A 32 -10.36 2.49 -1.07
N ILE A 33 -10.27 3.60 -1.81
CA ILE A 33 -9.82 4.88 -1.27
C ILE A 33 -10.92 5.47 -0.39
N THR A 34 -10.71 5.53 0.92
CA THR A 34 -11.73 5.99 1.88
C THR A 34 -11.48 7.39 2.43
N GLU A 35 -10.25 7.89 2.31
CA GLU A 35 -9.89 9.28 2.57
C GLU A 35 -8.92 9.76 1.48
N TYR A 36 -9.07 11.01 1.04
CA TYR A 36 -8.26 11.54 -0.05
C TYR A 36 -8.08 13.06 0.08
N GLU A 37 -6.83 13.49 0.26
CA GLU A 37 -6.38 14.87 0.16
C GLU A 37 -5.30 14.97 -0.94
N PRO A 38 -5.59 15.62 -2.08
CA PRO A 38 -4.67 15.67 -3.21
C PRO A 38 -3.24 16.07 -2.83
N ALA A 39 -2.26 15.29 -3.32
CA ALA A 39 -0.83 15.48 -3.13
C ALA A 39 -0.33 15.50 -1.66
N ARG A 40 -1.19 15.20 -0.67
CA ARG A 40 -0.85 15.29 0.76
C ARG A 40 -1.12 14.01 1.51
N TYR A 41 -2.26 13.38 1.26
CA TYR A 41 -2.70 12.25 2.07
C TYR A 41 -3.73 11.41 1.35
N PHE A 42 -3.69 10.10 1.52
CA PHE A 42 -4.83 9.24 1.20
C PHE A 42 -4.81 7.96 2.01
N VAL A 43 -5.96 7.33 2.10
CA VAL A 43 -6.14 6.04 2.77
C VAL A 43 -6.76 5.05 1.82
N ASP A 44 -6.19 3.85 1.77
CA ASP A 44 -6.82 2.70 1.16
C ASP A 44 -7.18 1.64 2.21
N GLU A 45 -8.43 1.20 2.21
CA GLU A 45 -8.95 0.18 3.12
C GLU A 45 -9.39 -1.06 2.35
N GLN A 46 -9.11 -2.24 2.91
CA GLN A 46 -9.52 -3.49 2.28
C GLN A 46 -11.05 -3.63 2.28
N VAL A 47 -11.61 -3.86 1.10
CA VAL A 47 -13.00 -4.31 0.90
C VAL A 47 -13.07 -5.84 0.93
N THR A 48 -12.21 -6.51 0.16
CA THR A 48 -12.09 -7.98 0.14
C THR A 48 -10.63 -8.39 0.08
N GLY A 49 -10.25 -9.44 0.79
CA GLY A 49 -8.86 -9.88 0.77
C GLY A 49 -8.48 -10.81 1.92
N PRO A 50 -7.17 -11.07 2.09
CA PRO A 50 -6.64 -12.05 3.03
C PRO A 50 -6.74 -11.61 4.50
N PHE A 51 -6.86 -10.30 4.76
CA PHE A 51 -6.87 -9.75 6.12
C PHE A 51 -8.29 -9.72 6.68
N ALA A 52 -8.43 -9.69 8.01
CA ALA A 52 -9.72 -9.42 8.66
C ALA A 52 -10.08 -7.95 8.47
N SER A 53 -9.10 -7.08 8.70
CA SER A 53 -9.12 -5.66 8.36
C SER A 53 -7.75 -5.23 7.86
N MET A 54 -7.72 -4.27 6.95
CA MET A 54 -6.49 -3.60 6.51
C MET A 54 -6.84 -2.15 6.21
N ARG A 55 -6.06 -1.25 6.81
CA ARG A 55 -6.09 0.19 6.57
C ARG A 55 -4.67 0.64 6.33
N HIS A 56 -4.45 1.35 5.24
CA HIS A 56 -3.14 1.79 4.83
C HIS A 56 -3.18 3.27 4.48
N GLU A 57 -2.47 4.04 5.28
CA GLU A 57 -2.44 5.50 5.25
C GLU A 57 -1.14 5.95 4.62
N HIS A 58 -1.24 6.86 3.65
CA HIS A 58 -0.11 7.39 2.90
C HIS A 58 -0.04 8.88 3.13
N PHE A 59 1.06 9.35 3.72
CA PHE A 59 1.32 10.77 3.93
C PHE A 59 2.45 11.24 3.02
N PHE A 60 2.28 12.43 2.44
CA PHE A 60 3.26 13.08 1.57
C PHE A 60 3.66 14.40 2.20
N LEU A 61 4.80 14.40 2.87
CA LEU A 61 5.29 15.55 3.60
C LEU A 61 6.33 16.30 2.75
N ALA A 62 6.05 17.56 2.44
CA ALA A 62 7.04 18.44 1.85
C ALA A 62 8.17 18.69 2.86
N ARG A 63 9.39 18.34 2.48
CA ARG A 63 10.63 18.61 3.21
C ARG A 63 11.57 19.39 2.28
N ARG A 64 12.60 20.04 2.83
CA ARG A 64 13.49 20.96 2.11
C ARG A 64 13.96 20.38 0.75
N GLY A 65 13.29 20.74 -0.34
CA GLY A 65 13.57 20.30 -1.71
C GLY A 65 13.20 18.85 -2.09
N HIS A 66 12.49 18.11 -1.23
CA HIS A 66 12.08 16.72 -1.49
C HIS A 66 10.75 16.36 -0.82
N THR A 67 10.12 15.28 -1.27
CA THR A 67 8.91 14.72 -0.66
C THR A 67 9.27 13.51 0.18
N GLN A 68 8.89 13.55 1.46
CA GLN A 68 8.96 12.39 2.35
C GLN A 68 7.61 11.68 2.32
N MET A 69 7.57 10.48 1.73
CA MET A 69 6.42 9.57 1.83
C MET A 69 6.50 8.78 3.14
N VAL A 70 5.42 8.74 3.90
CA VAL A 70 5.28 7.94 5.11
C VAL A 70 4.07 7.04 4.97
N ASP A 71 4.29 5.74 5.10
CA ASP A 71 3.22 4.73 5.05
C ASP A 71 2.98 4.16 6.44
N ILE A 72 1.72 4.18 6.87
CA ILE A 72 1.26 3.54 8.10
C ILE A 72 0.29 2.45 7.69
N MET A 73 0.60 1.20 8.00
CA MET A 73 -0.23 0.06 7.65
C MET A 73 -0.70 -0.67 8.90
N SER A 74 -2.01 -0.64 9.11
CA SER A 74 -2.73 -1.33 10.17
C SER A 74 -3.40 -2.57 9.58
N VAL A 75 -3.05 -3.75 10.08
CA VAL A 75 -3.58 -5.03 9.59
C VAL A 75 -3.98 -5.93 10.74
N GLU A 76 -5.09 -6.62 10.55
CA GLU A 76 -5.52 -7.74 11.39
C GLU A 76 -5.56 -9.01 10.53
N PHE A 77 -4.89 -10.07 10.96
CA PHE A 77 -4.89 -11.33 10.24
C PHE A 77 -6.11 -12.19 10.58
N ARG A 78 -6.65 -12.90 9.58
CA ARG A 78 -7.69 -13.92 9.80
C ARG A 78 -7.03 -15.15 10.44
N GLY A 79 -7.39 -15.50 11.68
CA GLY A 79 -6.76 -16.65 12.36
C GLY A 79 -7.40 -17.16 13.66
N GLY A 80 -8.50 -16.57 14.13
CA GLY A 80 -9.05 -16.88 15.46
C GLY A 80 -8.05 -16.58 16.60
N ARG A 81 -8.47 -16.75 17.86
CA ARG A 81 -7.65 -16.39 19.04
C ARG A 81 -6.32 -17.16 19.15
N LEU A 82 -6.24 -18.37 18.59
CA LEU A 82 -5.05 -19.24 18.65
C LEU A 82 -4.10 -19.07 17.45
N GLY A 83 -4.62 -18.76 16.25
CA GLY A 83 -3.80 -18.53 15.06
C GLY A 83 -3.25 -17.10 14.95
N ALA A 84 -3.95 -16.12 15.52
CA ALA A 84 -3.56 -14.71 15.47
C ALA A 84 -2.17 -14.47 16.09
N ALA A 85 -1.86 -15.05 17.25
CA ALA A 85 -0.60 -14.79 17.95
C ALA A 85 0.65 -15.42 17.28
N ILE A 86 0.50 -16.62 16.69
CA ILE A 86 1.63 -17.36 16.08
C ILE A 86 2.00 -16.78 14.70
N LEU A 87 1.02 -16.25 13.96
CA LEU A 87 1.21 -15.71 12.61
C LEU A 87 1.41 -14.19 12.58
N ASP A 88 1.04 -13.45 13.64
CA ASP A 88 1.08 -11.98 13.62
C ASP A 88 2.48 -11.41 13.42
N ILE A 89 3.47 -11.89 14.19
CA ILE A 89 4.84 -11.38 14.12
C ILE A 89 5.49 -11.69 12.76
N PRO A 90 5.54 -12.94 12.28
CA PRO A 90 6.12 -13.24 10.97
C PRO A 90 5.34 -12.57 9.83
N GLY A 91 4.01 -12.49 9.94
CA GLY A 91 3.16 -11.80 8.98
C GLY A 91 3.48 -10.30 8.89
N LYS A 92 3.55 -9.60 10.03
CA LYS A 92 3.91 -8.16 10.09
C LYS A 92 5.32 -7.91 9.56
N LEU A 93 6.29 -8.76 9.92
CA LEU A 93 7.67 -8.65 9.41
C LEU A 93 7.73 -8.85 7.90
N TYR A 94 7.01 -9.84 7.38
CA TYR A 94 6.91 -10.09 5.94
C TYR A 94 6.27 -8.91 5.20
N LEU A 95 5.14 -8.42 5.69
CA LEU A 95 4.45 -7.26 5.13
C LEU A 95 5.34 -6.02 5.14
N ARG A 96 6.07 -5.77 6.23
CA ARG A 96 7.05 -4.68 6.30
C ARG A 96 8.11 -4.81 5.20
N ARG A 97 8.64 -6.01 4.94
CA ARG A 97 9.60 -6.24 3.84
C ARG A 97 8.97 -5.94 2.48
N VAL A 98 7.73 -6.39 2.24
CA VAL A 98 7.00 -6.10 1.00
C VAL A 98 6.82 -4.60 0.80
N LEU A 99 6.40 -3.88 1.84
CA LEU A 99 6.26 -2.42 1.82
C LEU A 99 7.59 -1.72 1.53
N CYS A 100 8.69 -2.12 2.18
CA CYS A 100 10.00 -1.52 1.94
C CYS A 100 10.47 -1.68 0.48
N VAL A 101 10.28 -2.87 -0.10
CA VAL A 101 10.62 -3.13 -1.52
C VAL A 101 9.76 -2.26 -2.44
N ARG A 102 8.45 -2.18 -2.18
CA ARG A 102 7.53 -1.30 -2.93
C ARG A 102 7.98 0.15 -2.85
N ASN A 103 8.30 0.64 -1.66
CA ASN A 103 8.65 2.04 -1.44
C ASN A 103 9.98 2.41 -2.11
N ALA A 104 10.96 1.50 -2.10
CA ALA A 104 12.18 1.69 -2.86
C ALA A 104 11.92 1.80 -4.37
N TYR A 105 11.01 0.99 -4.91
CA TYR A 105 10.60 1.08 -6.31
C TYR A 105 9.88 2.40 -6.63
N ILE A 106 8.91 2.80 -5.80
CA ILE A 106 8.17 4.07 -5.96
C ILE A 106 9.14 5.25 -5.93
N LYS A 107 10.05 5.28 -4.95
CA LYS A 107 11.07 6.32 -4.82
C LYS A 107 11.89 6.44 -6.11
N LYS A 108 12.47 5.32 -6.59
CA LYS A 108 13.27 5.30 -7.81
C LYS A 108 12.49 5.82 -9.02
N ARG A 109 11.21 5.45 -9.15
CA ARG A 109 10.36 5.92 -10.26
C ARG A 109 10.03 7.41 -10.15
N ALA A 110 9.72 7.90 -8.95
CA ALA A 110 9.40 9.31 -8.73
C ALA A 110 10.61 10.22 -8.98
N GLU A 111 11.80 9.80 -8.54
CA GLU A 111 13.04 10.56 -8.73
C GLU A 111 13.49 10.56 -10.21
N ALA A 112 13.33 9.46 -10.93
CA ALA A 112 13.65 9.40 -12.36
C ALA A 112 12.78 10.34 -13.22
N VAL A 113 11.51 10.57 -12.84
CA VAL A 113 10.66 11.55 -13.55
C VAL A 113 11.15 12.99 -13.35
N ARG A 114 11.81 13.29 -12.22
CA ARG A 114 12.37 14.62 -11.97
C ARG A 114 13.55 14.92 -12.91
N GLU A 115 14.44 13.95 -13.13
CA GLU A 115 15.58 14.10 -14.03
C GLU A 115 15.17 14.38 -15.48
N THR A 116 14.02 13.87 -15.92
CA THR A 116 13.48 14.17 -17.25
C THR A 116 12.78 15.54 -17.38
N ARG A 117 12.65 16.29 -16.28
CA ARG A 117 11.87 17.54 -16.22
C ARG A 117 12.69 18.81 -15.94
N ASP A 118 14.00 18.68 -15.70
CA ASP A 118 14.94 19.81 -15.63
C ASP A 118 15.72 19.89 -16.97
N PRO A 119 15.66 21.03 -17.71
CA PRO A 119 16.51 21.28 -18.88
C PRO A 119 17.94 21.70 -18.53
#